data_AF-A0A1G1PG10-F1
#
_entry.id   AF-A0A1G1PG10-F1
#
_cell.length_a   1.000
_cell.length_b   1.000
_cell.length_c   1.000
_cell.angle_alpha   90.00
_cell.angle_beta   90.00
_cell.angle_gamma   90.00
#
_symmetry.space_group_name_H-M   'P 1'
#
loop_
_entity.id
_entity.type
_entity.pdbx_description
1 polymer ?
#
loop_
_entity_poly.entity_id
_entity_poly.type
_entity_poly.pdbx_seq_one_letter_code
_entity_poly.pdbx_strand_id
1 'polypeptide(L)'
;MNILQILPELNVGGVETGTLDLAKHLVKLGHKAVVVSNGGELVKELESYGAIHYQLPVHKKSLFTMARMITRLVEIIKKEQIQIVHARSRVPAWIAHFASRKTNTIFITTCHGYYKKHPFSQVMGWGKRVIVLSNVIGRHMIDDFSTPHERIRLIPRSVDLEKFNYVGPDKKRRQDFNVGIIGRITPIKGHLDFIKAMAKVAREVPRLKIWIVGDAPASREAYKESVQVLVKRLGLWHCTEFLGTTRDIPAVLSHLDLLVLATTTHEAFGRVIVEAQASGVPVVATRVGGVVDIIEDEKTGLLVAPGDHNSMAEAVIKIFKDNSLGLRLAQNAYKKVKEEYNVQLLVKRTLEAYQDALSNFKILIIKFSSLGDVILSTAAIRAIREKFPNGYPECSDSTKSNFGMPRLRHKISALTGEQAKNALLSSPHIDELLVCNFKNKDKGLRGLLNLASILRKKNFDLSIDLQNNRKSHLLSFLSLALNRYGYDNKKFGFLLNHRIKDEKIALDPITHQFKILKMLDIDLKDPRLEL
;
A
#
# COMPACT_ATOMS: atom_id res chain seq x y z
N MET A 1 13.98 -13.24 2.05
CA MET A 1 13.10 -13.05 0.87
C MET A 1 13.85 -12.29 -0.21
N ASN A 2 13.48 -12.49 -1.47
CA ASN A 2 14.00 -11.72 -2.61
C ASN A 2 12.93 -10.74 -3.08
N ILE A 3 13.17 -9.45 -2.88
CA ILE A 3 12.17 -8.38 -3.02
C ILE A 3 12.65 -7.39 -4.08
N LEU A 4 11.79 -7.10 -5.04
CA LEU A 4 12.00 -6.07 -6.05
C LEU A 4 11.08 -4.88 -5.78
N GLN A 5 11.64 -3.69 -5.58
CA GLN A 5 10.90 -2.43 -5.58
C GLN A 5 10.99 -1.77 -6.95
N ILE A 6 9.88 -1.21 -7.44
CA ILE A 6 9.87 -0.50 -8.73
C ILE A 6 9.14 0.84 -8.62
N LEU A 7 9.81 1.88 -9.09
CA LEU A 7 9.38 3.28 -9.05
C LEU A 7 9.94 4.04 -10.26
N PRO A 8 9.40 5.23 -10.62
CA PRO A 8 9.78 5.91 -11.85
C PRO A 8 11.26 6.30 -11.89
N GLU A 9 11.73 6.95 -10.84
CA GLU A 9 13.07 7.53 -10.66
C GLU A 9 13.46 7.45 -9.18
N LEU A 10 14.75 7.57 -8.88
CA LEU A 10 15.34 7.51 -7.54
C LEU A 10 16.06 8.83 -7.21
N ASN A 11 15.37 9.94 -7.42
CA ASN A 11 15.82 11.29 -7.06
C ASN A 11 15.43 11.63 -5.61
N VAL A 12 15.72 12.86 -5.15
CA VAL A 12 15.33 13.28 -3.79
C VAL A 12 13.82 13.52 -3.73
N GLY A 13 13.12 12.73 -2.92
CA GLY A 13 11.68 12.83 -2.76
C GLY A 13 11.13 11.86 -1.72
N GLY A 14 9.87 12.06 -1.34
CA GLY A 14 9.26 11.26 -0.27
C GLY A 14 9.22 9.77 -0.60
N VAL A 15 8.82 9.40 -1.82
CA VAL A 15 8.69 7.98 -2.23
C VAL A 15 10.05 7.32 -2.34
N GLU A 16 11.01 8.06 -2.85
CA GLU A 16 12.36 7.64 -3.17
C GLU A 16 13.17 7.43 -1.89
N THR A 17 13.14 8.38 -0.93
CA THR A 17 13.75 8.19 0.40
C THR A 17 13.16 6.97 1.09
N GLY A 18 11.83 6.82 1.10
CA GLY A 18 11.22 5.63 1.72
C GLY A 18 11.50 4.32 0.98
N THR A 19 12.00 4.36 -0.26
CA THR A 19 12.43 3.17 -1.04
C THR A 19 13.83 2.77 -0.64
N LEU A 20 14.70 3.78 -0.53
CA LEU A 20 16.06 3.66 -0.03
C LEU A 20 16.07 3.13 1.42
N ASP A 21 15.30 3.73 2.32
CA ASP A 21 15.23 3.33 3.74
C ASP A 21 14.78 1.87 3.88
N LEU A 22 13.75 1.47 3.13
CA LEU A 22 13.27 0.09 3.14
C LEU A 22 14.35 -0.85 2.58
N ALA A 23 14.98 -0.52 1.45
CA ALA A 23 16.02 -1.36 0.86
C ALA A 23 17.21 -1.56 1.81
N LYS A 24 17.70 -0.48 2.44
CA LYS A 24 18.76 -0.52 3.45
C LYS A 24 18.44 -1.51 4.56
N HIS A 25 17.23 -1.45 5.12
CA HIS A 25 16.83 -2.33 6.22
C HIS A 25 16.57 -3.77 5.76
N LEU A 26 16.06 -3.96 4.54
CA LEU A 26 15.92 -5.31 3.96
C LEU A 26 17.29 -5.99 3.86
N VAL A 27 18.31 -5.29 3.34
CA VAL A 27 19.67 -5.84 3.25
C VAL A 27 20.24 -6.13 4.63
N LYS A 28 20.09 -5.22 5.58
CA LYS A 28 20.52 -5.42 6.98
C LYS A 28 19.90 -6.66 7.63
N LEU A 29 18.67 -7.01 7.26
CA LEU A 29 17.96 -8.21 7.74
C LEU A 29 18.26 -9.47 6.90
N GLY A 30 19.26 -9.43 6.02
CA GLY A 30 19.66 -10.56 5.18
C GLY A 30 18.70 -10.86 4.03
N HIS A 31 17.82 -9.93 3.67
CA HIS A 31 16.96 -10.04 2.49
C HIS A 31 17.65 -9.44 1.27
N LYS A 32 17.38 -10.03 0.10
CA LYS A 32 17.85 -9.48 -1.16
C LYS A 32 16.92 -8.35 -1.60
N ALA A 33 17.45 -7.13 -1.67
CA ALA A 33 16.73 -5.95 -2.12
C ALA A 33 17.19 -5.57 -3.54
N VAL A 34 16.24 -5.61 -4.49
CA VAL A 34 16.45 -5.16 -5.86
C VAL A 34 15.58 -3.93 -6.10
N VAL A 35 16.10 -2.90 -6.77
CA VAL A 35 15.34 -1.69 -7.13
C VAL A 35 15.45 -1.45 -8.63
N VAL A 36 14.29 -1.25 -9.26
CA VAL A 36 14.19 -0.88 -10.68
C VAL A 36 13.65 0.54 -10.78
N SER A 37 14.40 1.42 -11.44
CA SER A 37 13.97 2.80 -11.74
C SER A 37 14.70 3.35 -12.96
N ASN A 38 14.40 4.58 -13.39
CA ASN A 38 15.18 5.28 -14.42
C ASN A 38 16.53 5.83 -13.92
N GLY A 39 17.01 5.39 -12.76
CA GLY A 39 18.16 5.95 -12.07
C GLY A 39 17.77 7.18 -11.25
N GLY A 40 18.76 7.94 -10.82
CA GLY A 40 18.59 9.15 -10.01
C GLY A 40 19.73 9.32 -9.01
N GLU A 41 19.73 10.44 -8.30
CA GLU A 41 20.81 10.81 -7.38
C GLU A 41 21.05 9.79 -6.25
N LEU A 42 20.01 9.10 -5.79
CA LEU A 42 20.11 8.19 -4.65
C LEU A 42 20.60 6.77 -5.03
N VAL A 43 20.94 6.51 -6.30
CA VAL A 43 21.36 5.17 -6.73
C VAL A 43 22.66 4.75 -6.06
N LYS A 44 23.65 5.65 -6.00
CA LYS A 44 24.94 5.35 -5.35
C LYS A 44 24.79 4.99 -3.87
N GLU A 45 23.91 5.72 -3.18
CA GLU A 45 23.62 5.46 -1.76
C GLU A 45 22.85 4.13 -1.58
N LEU A 46 21.94 3.81 -2.50
CA LEU A 46 21.25 2.52 -2.50
C LEU A 46 22.23 1.36 -2.65
N GLU A 47 23.16 1.45 -3.60
CA GLU A 47 24.17 0.43 -3.88
C GLU A 47 25.18 0.29 -2.74
N SER A 48 25.54 1.38 -2.06
CA SER A 48 26.45 1.32 -0.90
C SER A 48 25.85 0.56 0.29
N TYR A 49 24.52 0.44 0.37
CA TYR A 49 23.85 -0.43 1.33
C TYR A 49 23.81 -1.91 0.92
N GLY A 50 24.34 -2.27 -0.25
CA GLY A 50 24.32 -3.64 -0.78
C GLY A 50 23.04 -4.02 -1.52
N ALA A 51 22.16 -3.05 -1.83
CA ALA A 51 21.00 -3.29 -2.70
C ALA A 51 21.42 -3.26 -4.18
N ILE A 52 20.71 -4.03 -5.01
CA ILE A 52 20.99 -4.13 -6.45
C ILE A 52 20.10 -3.13 -7.20
N HIS A 53 20.67 -2.28 -8.05
CA HIS A 53 19.91 -1.39 -8.92
C HIS A 53 19.89 -1.88 -10.38
N TYR A 54 18.74 -1.75 -11.01
CA TYR A 54 18.57 -1.94 -12.45
C TYR A 54 17.95 -0.68 -13.07
N GLN A 55 18.72 -0.01 -13.93
CA GLN A 55 18.23 1.16 -14.63
C GLN A 55 17.36 0.77 -15.83
N LEU A 56 16.07 1.11 -15.77
CA LEU A 56 15.10 0.90 -16.86
C LEU A 56 14.20 2.14 -17.01
N PRO A 57 13.78 2.52 -18.24
CA PRO A 57 12.92 3.69 -18.49
C PRO A 57 11.44 3.46 -18.09
N VAL A 58 11.21 3.07 -16.83
CA VAL A 58 9.89 2.73 -16.26
C VAL A 58 9.05 3.95 -15.88
N HIS A 59 9.57 5.16 -16.12
CA HIS A 59 8.84 6.43 -16.01
C HIS A 59 8.05 6.79 -17.29
N LYS A 60 8.43 6.21 -18.45
CA LYS A 60 7.88 6.59 -19.77
C LYS A 60 6.45 6.09 -19.96
N LYS A 61 5.54 7.01 -20.27
CA LYS A 61 4.11 6.73 -20.56
C LYS A 61 3.89 6.31 -22.03
N SER A 62 4.64 5.33 -22.50
CA SER A 62 4.54 4.79 -23.87
C SER A 62 4.22 3.31 -23.81
N LEU A 63 3.14 2.88 -24.49
CA LEU A 63 2.71 1.47 -24.48
C LEU A 63 3.78 0.52 -25.04
N PHE A 64 4.46 0.91 -26.11
CA PHE A 64 5.58 0.15 -26.67
C PHE A 64 6.74 0.02 -25.67
N THR A 65 7.09 1.12 -25.01
CA THR A 65 8.13 1.10 -23.97
C THR A 65 7.71 0.19 -22.82
N MET A 66 6.46 0.29 -22.35
CA MET A 66 5.94 -0.57 -21.29
C MET A 66 5.99 -2.05 -21.66
N ALA A 67 5.59 -2.43 -22.88
CA ALA A 67 5.66 -3.81 -23.35
C ALA A 67 7.09 -4.37 -23.31
N ARG A 68 8.07 -3.60 -23.80
CA ARG A 68 9.49 -3.97 -23.71
C ARG A 68 9.98 -4.06 -22.27
N MET A 69 9.53 -3.14 -21.40
CA MET A 69 9.90 -3.16 -19.98
C MET A 69 9.31 -4.34 -19.23
N ILE A 70 8.13 -4.84 -19.62
CA ILE A 70 7.57 -6.08 -19.05
C ILE A 70 8.52 -7.24 -19.30
N THR A 71 9.01 -7.43 -20.53
CA THR A 71 9.95 -8.52 -20.86
C THR A 71 11.26 -8.39 -20.07
N ARG A 72 11.84 -7.18 -20.02
CA ARG A 72 13.06 -6.90 -19.24
C ARG A 72 12.86 -7.16 -17.75
N LEU A 73 11.70 -6.77 -17.20
CA LEU A 73 11.40 -7.02 -15.79
C LEU A 73 11.20 -8.52 -15.51
N VAL A 74 10.63 -9.29 -16.45
CA VAL A 74 10.55 -10.76 -16.37
C VAL A 74 11.95 -11.40 -16.30
N GLU A 75 12.88 -10.93 -17.14
CA GLU A 75 14.28 -11.39 -17.11
C GLU A 75 14.92 -11.13 -15.74
N ILE A 76 14.75 -9.92 -15.20
CA ILE A 76 15.28 -9.54 -13.88
C ILE A 76 14.64 -10.38 -12.78
N ILE A 77 13.31 -10.55 -12.80
CA ILE A 77 12.59 -11.37 -11.81
C ILE A 77 13.14 -12.79 -11.76
N LYS A 78 13.38 -13.40 -12.94
CA LYS A 78 13.94 -14.76 -13.04
C LYS A 78 15.41 -14.79 -12.62
N LYS A 79 16.24 -13.87 -13.11
CA LYS A 79 17.66 -13.80 -12.77
C LYS A 79 17.86 -13.67 -11.26
N GLU A 80 17.12 -12.76 -10.64
CA GLU A 80 17.28 -12.42 -9.23
C GLU A 80 16.45 -13.31 -8.29
N GLN A 81 15.67 -14.25 -8.84
CA GLN A 81 14.77 -15.16 -8.11
C GLN A 81 13.79 -14.39 -7.22
N ILE A 82 13.16 -13.35 -7.77
CA ILE A 82 12.28 -12.45 -7.02
C ILE A 82 10.99 -13.16 -6.63
N GLN A 83 10.62 -13.05 -5.35
CA GLN A 83 9.39 -13.59 -4.76
C GLN A 83 8.29 -12.53 -4.69
N ILE A 84 8.68 -11.26 -4.49
CA ILE A 84 7.76 -10.12 -4.36
C ILE A 84 8.19 -8.97 -5.26
N VAL A 85 7.26 -8.50 -6.09
CA VAL A 85 7.38 -7.24 -6.83
C VAL A 85 6.50 -6.19 -6.16
N HIS A 86 7.13 -5.16 -5.61
CA HIS A 86 6.50 -4.04 -4.93
C HIS A 86 6.53 -2.77 -5.80
N ALA A 87 5.39 -2.41 -6.37
CA ALA A 87 5.27 -1.18 -7.16
C ALA A 87 4.84 0.03 -6.32
N ARG A 88 5.51 1.16 -6.54
CA ARG A 88 5.30 2.40 -5.78
C ARG A 88 4.74 3.55 -6.61
N SER A 89 4.38 3.31 -7.87
CA SER A 89 3.78 4.31 -8.76
C SER A 89 3.03 3.67 -9.92
N ARG A 90 2.18 4.44 -10.61
CA ARG A 90 1.21 3.95 -11.62
C ARG A 90 1.84 3.26 -12.82
N VAL A 91 2.79 3.90 -13.51
CA VAL A 91 3.44 3.31 -14.70
C VAL A 91 4.27 2.07 -14.31
N PRO A 92 5.13 2.15 -13.28
CA PRO A 92 5.75 0.96 -12.68
C PRO A 92 4.79 -0.16 -12.34
N ALA A 93 3.62 0.15 -11.75
CA ALA A 93 2.63 -0.84 -11.33
C ALA A 93 2.04 -1.63 -12.51
N TRP A 94 1.82 -1.00 -13.66
CA TRP A 94 1.40 -1.72 -14.87
C TRP A 94 2.47 -2.70 -15.38
N ILE A 95 3.71 -2.24 -15.46
CA ILE A 95 4.84 -3.06 -15.90
C ILE A 95 5.02 -4.24 -14.93
N ALA A 96 5.01 -3.95 -13.64
CA ALA A 96 5.12 -4.93 -12.57
C ALA A 96 3.99 -5.95 -12.58
N HIS A 97 2.73 -5.52 -12.68
CA HIS A 97 1.57 -6.41 -12.67
C HIS A 97 1.67 -7.47 -13.77
N PHE A 98 1.97 -7.06 -15.00
CA PHE A 98 2.07 -7.99 -16.13
C PHE A 98 3.33 -8.86 -16.06
N ALA A 99 4.46 -8.33 -15.58
CA ALA A 99 5.65 -9.13 -15.36
C ALA A 99 5.41 -10.21 -14.28
N SER A 100 4.84 -9.83 -13.14
CA SER A 100 4.45 -10.72 -12.05
C SER A 100 3.52 -11.84 -12.50
N ARG A 101 2.55 -11.56 -13.40
CA ARG A 101 1.68 -12.61 -13.97
C ARG A 101 2.41 -13.60 -14.86
N LYS A 102 3.49 -13.17 -15.55
CA LYS A 102 4.29 -14.04 -16.42
C LYS A 102 5.29 -14.90 -15.65
N THR A 103 5.62 -14.51 -14.42
CA THR A 103 6.61 -15.19 -13.56
C THR A 103 5.99 -15.83 -12.32
N ASN A 104 4.66 -15.76 -12.17
CA ASN A 104 3.93 -16.17 -10.97
C ASN A 104 4.45 -15.56 -9.67
N THR A 105 4.94 -14.32 -9.72
CA THR A 105 5.50 -13.59 -8.58
C THR A 105 4.43 -12.78 -7.88
N ILE A 106 4.52 -12.64 -6.55
CA ILE A 106 3.55 -11.84 -5.79
C ILE A 106 3.68 -10.37 -6.16
N PHE A 107 2.55 -9.72 -6.47
CA PHE A 107 2.49 -8.31 -6.81
C PHE A 107 1.87 -7.51 -5.65
N ILE A 108 2.57 -6.47 -5.18
CA ILE A 108 2.13 -5.58 -4.10
C ILE A 108 2.26 -4.13 -4.57
N THR A 109 1.40 -3.26 -4.05
CA THR A 109 1.45 -1.83 -4.33
C THR A 109 1.53 -1.02 -3.04
N THR A 110 2.17 0.15 -3.09
CA THR A 110 1.95 1.22 -2.10
C THR A 110 1.29 2.42 -2.76
N CYS A 111 0.20 2.90 -2.15
CA CYS A 111 -0.51 4.10 -2.56
C CYS A 111 -0.04 5.31 -1.75
N HIS A 112 0.77 6.17 -2.36
CA HIS A 112 1.39 7.32 -1.69
C HIS A 112 0.52 8.59 -1.65
N GLY A 113 -0.68 8.58 -2.21
CA GLY A 113 -1.58 9.72 -2.17
C GLY A 113 -2.85 9.53 -3.00
N TYR A 114 -3.56 10.63 -3.19
CA TYR A 114 -4.82 10.66 -3.94
C TYR A 114 -4.57 10.45 -5.43
N TYR A 115 -4.92 9.27 -5.92
CA TYR A 115 -4.97 9.00 -7.36
C TYR A 115 -6.32 9.43 -7.93
N LYS A 116 -6.30 10.18 -9.02
CA LYS A 116 -7.53 10.43 -9.80
C LYS A 116 -8.13 9.10 -10.23
N LYS A 117 -9.45 8.95 -10.05
CA LYS A 117 -10.24 7.82 -10.54
C LYS A 117 -10.19 7.76 -12.06
N HIS A 118 -9.25 6.98 -12.56
CA HIS A 118 -8.94 6.87 -13.98
C HIS A 118 -8.51 5.43 -14.28
N PRO A 119 -8.86 4.83 -15.44
CA PRO A 119 -8.53 3.44 -15.75
C PRO A 119 -7.06 3.11 -15.56
N PHE A 120 -6.16 4.01 -15.95
CA PHE A 120 -4.71 3.82 -15.80
C PHE A 120 -4.19 3.90 -14.36
N SER A 121 -4.99 4.41 -13.42
CA SER A 121 -4.65 4.39 -11.99
C SER A 121 -5.13 3.10 -11.30
N GLN A 122 -6.06 2.34 -11.91
CA GLN A 122 -6.73 1.20 -11.28
C GLN A 122 -5.76 0.10 -10.84
N VAL A 123 -4.65 -0.07 -11.57
CA VAL A 123 -3.59 -1.03 -11.23
C VAL A 123 -3.05 -0.86 -9.81
N MET A 124 -3.14 0.34 -9.22
CA MET A 124 -2.69 0.59 -7.85
C MET A 124 -3.51 -0.19 -6.81
N GLY A 125 -4.77 -0.55 -7.12
CA GLY A 125 -5.63 -1.39 -6.27
C GLY A 125 -5.52 -2.90 -6.54
N TRP A 126 -4.71 -3.32 -7.52
CA TRP A 126 -4.68 -4.72 -7.98
C TRP A 126 -3.67 -5.60 -7.24
N GLY A 127 -2.84 -5.01 -6.38
CA GLY A 127 -1.92 -5.76 -5.54
C GLY A 127 -2.63 -6.86 -4.74
N LYS A 128 -1.92 -7.97 -4.50
CA LYS A 128 -2.31 -8.98 -3.53
C LYS A 128 -2.52 -8.34 -2.16
N ARG A 129 -1.67 -7.37 -1.84
CA ARG A 129 -1.80 -6.36 -0.79
C ARG A 129 -1.59 -4.97 -1.37
N VAL A 130 -2.31 -4.01 -0.79
CA VAL A 130 -2.26 -2.60 -1.14
C VAL A 130 -1.93 -1.84 0.13
N ILE A 131 -0.69 -1.40 0.22
CA ILE A 131 -0.19 -0.62 1.35
C ILE A 131 -0.69 0.82 1.19
N VAL A 132 -1.29 1.36 2.24
CA VAL A 132 -1.75 2.75 2.32
C VAL A 132 -1.11 3.41 3.53
N LEU A 133 -0.90 4.71 3.44
CA LEU A 133 -0.15 5.47 4.45
C LEU A 133 -1.01 6.20 5.47
N SER A 134 -2.34 6.21 5.27
CA SER A 134 -3.32 6.84 6.14
C SER A 134 -4.70 6.22 5.92
N ASN A 135 -5.59 6.40 6.89
CA ASN A 135 -6.96 5.92 6.83
C ASN A 135 -7.72 6.54 5.65
N VAL A 136 -7.48 7.82 5.37
CA VAL A 136 -8.13 8.52 4.26
C VAL A 136 -7.72 7.97 2.89
N ILE A 137 -6.45 7.55 2.73
CA ILE A 137 -6.02 6.88 1.50
C ILE A 137 -6.55 5.44 1.44
N GLY A 138 -6.69 4.76 2.59
CA GLY A 138 -7.39 3.49 2.69
C GLY A 138 -8.82 3.57 2.15
N ARG A 139 -9.62 4.53 2.66
CA ARG A 139 -10.99 4.79 2.19
C ARG A 139 -11.02 5.15 0.71
N HIS A 140 -10.14 6.05 0.27
CA HIS A 140 -10.00 6.39 -1.15
C HIS A 140 -9.81 5.17 -2.06
N MET A 141 -8.95 4.23 -1.66
CA MET A 141 -8.73 3.00 -2.43
C MET A 141 -9.94 2.04 -2.39
N ILE A 142 -10.72 2.03 -1.31
CA ILE A 142 -11.95 1.24 -1.20
C ILE A 142 -13.04 1.84 -2.08
N ASP A 143 -13.32 3.13 -1.93
CA ASP A 143 -14.48 3.79 -2.52
C ASP A 143 -14.28 4.08 -4.01
N ASP A 144 -13.12 4.62 -4.41
CA ASP A 144 -12.88 5.04 -5.80
C ASP A 144 -12.28 3.95 -6.68
N PHE A 145 -11.59 2.99 -6.06
CA PHE A 145 -10.86 1.91 -6.76
C PHE A 145 -11.46 0.53 -6.50
N SER A 146 -12.52 0.43 -5.68
CA SER A 146 -13.14 -0.84 -5.31
C SER A 146 -12.13 -1.87 -4.77
N THR A 147 -11.06 -1.39 -4.12
CA THR A 147 -10.03 -2.23 -3.54
C THR A 147 -10.64 -2.93 -2.32
N PRO A 148 -10.66 -4.28 -2.26
CA PRO A 148 -11.24 -4.96 -1.11
C PRO A 148 -10.50 -4.61 0.18
N HIS A 149 -11.25 -4.29 1.25
CA HIS A 149 -10.71 -3.92 2.57
C HIS A 149 -9.66 -4.92 3.08
N GLU A 150 -9.90 -6.21 2.91
CA GLU A 150 -8.98 -7.31 3.26
C GLU A 150 -7.58 -7.23 2.61
N ARG A 151 -7.43 -6.49 1.50
CA ARG A 151 -6.12 -6.27 0.84
C ARG A 151 -5.41 -5.02 1.35
N ILE A 152 -6.13 -4.10 1.98
CA ILE A 152 -5.56 -2.86 2.50
C ILE A 152 -4.66 -3.18 3.69
N ARG A 153 -3.46 -2.58 3.72
CA ARG A 153 -2.54 -2.61 4.86
C ARG A 153 -2.16 -1.17 5.19
N LEU A 154 -2.59 -0.69 6.35
CA LEU A 154 -2.22 0.64 6.83
C LEU A 154 -0.79 0.60 7.38
N ILE A 155 0.15 1.15 6.64
CA ILE A 155 1.56 1.28 7.02
C ILE A 155 1.94 2.75 6.81
N PRO A 156 1.85 3.57 7.87
CA PRO A 156 2.25 4.97 7.83
C PRO A 156 3.69 5.16 7.37
N ARG A 157 4.04 6.38 6.94
CA ARG A 157 5.46 6.71 6.74
C ARG A 157 6.16 6.78 8.09
N SER A 158 7.46 6.54 8.05
CA SER A 158 8.33 6.61 9.21
C SER A 158 9.27 7.81 9.16
N VAL A 159 9.86 8.11 10.31
CA VAL A 159 10.99 9.01 10.51
C VAL A 159 12.16 8.24 11.10
N ASP A 160 13.37 8.58 10.66
CA ASP A 160 14.61 8.09 11.24
C ASP A 160 14.94 8.89 12.51
N LEU A 161 14.77 8.25 13.68
CA LEU A 161 14.96 8.89 14.97
C LEU A 161 16.44 9.22 15.27
N GLU A 162 17.39 8.56 14.60
CA GLU A 162 18.82 8.88 14.75
C GLU A 162 19.16 10.17 13.98
N LYS A 163 18.47 10.40 12.86
CA LYS A 163 18.61 11.61 12.05
C LYS A 163 17.86 12.81 12.64
N PHE A 164 16.65 12.59 13.17
CA PHE A 164 15.81 13.64 13.75
C PHE A 164 15.85 13.55 15.28
N ASN A 165 16.98 13.98 15.84
CA ASN A 165 17.22 13.92 17.27
C ASN A 165 16.28 14.85 18.05
N TYR A 166 15.66 14.31 19.09
CA TYR A 166 14.77 15.08 19.95
C TYR A 166 15.56 16.09 20.77
N VAL A 167 15.18 17.35 20.65
CA VAL A 167 15.59 18.41 21.57
C VAL A 167 14.32 19.12 22.04
N GLY A 168 14.11 19.13 23.35
CA GLY A 168 12.90 19.71 23.95
C GLY A 168 12.76 21.21 23.64
N PRO A 169 11.52 21.74 23.53
CA PRO A 169 11.28 23.17 23.27
C PRO A 169 11.96 24.10 24.29
N ASP A 170 12.06 23.66 25.54
CA ASP A 170 12.73 24.36 26.65
C ASP A 170 14.22 24.60 26.38
N LYS A 171 14.88 23.66 25.70
CA LYS A 171 16.30 23.76 25.34
C LYS A 171 16.53 24.46 23.99
N LYS A 172 15.50 24.51 23.14
CA LYS A 172 15.57 25.15 21.83
C LYS A 172 15.30 26.64 21.88
N ARG A 173 14.41 27.07 22.77
CA ARG A 173 13.90 28.45 22.76
C ARG A 173 15.04 29.44 22.95
N ARG A 174 15.27 30.25 21.92
CA ARG A 174 16.26 31.34 21.91
C ARG A 174 15.56 32.67 22.20
N GLN A 175 16.28 33.77 22.01
CA GLN A 175 15.70 35.11 22.11
C GLN A 175 14.64 35.39 21.03
N ASP A 176 14.79 34.77 19.85
CA ASP A 176 13.83 34.87 18.75
C ASP A 176 12.86 33.66 18.81
N PHE A 177 11.63 33.86 18.30
CA PHE A 177 10.64 32.78 18.15
C PHE A 177 10.49 32.42 16.68
N ASN A 178 11.03 31.27 16.30
CA ASN A 178 11.14 30.82 14.91
C ASN A 178 9.95 29.92 14.54
N VAL A 179 9.08 30.43 13.67
CA VAL A 179 7.91 29.72 13.14
C VAL A 179 8.14 29.36 11.68
N GLY A 180 8.05 28.08 11.35
CA GLY A 180 8.36 27.59 10.01
C GLY A 180 7.18 26.95 9.28
N ILE A 181 7.14 27.13 7.96
CA ILE A 181 6.38 26.28 7.03
C ILE A 181 7.37 25.57 6.11
N ILE A 182 7.23 24.25 5.97
CA ILE A 182 8.14 23.42 5.18
C ILE A 182 7.34 22.66 4.11
N GLY A 183 7.68 22.90 2.84
CA GLY A 183 7.10 22.22 1.69
C GLY A 183 7.15 23.05 0.41
N ARG A 184 6.77 22.45 -0.71
CA ARG A 184 6.71 23.14 -2.00
C ARG A 184 5.78 24.35 -1.96
N ILE A 185 6.22 25.48 -2.48
CA ILE A 185 5.44 26.72 -2.54
C ILE A 185 4.35 26.56 -3.61
N THR A 186 3.18 26.11 -3.17
CA THR A 186 2.02 25.82 -4.01
C THR A 186 0.73 26.20 -3.28
N PRO A 187 -0.38 26.50 -4.01
CA PRO A 187 -1.66 26.87 -3.39
C PRO A 187 -2.17 25.86 -2.37
N ILE A 188 -1.97 24.56 -2.66
CA ILE A 188 -2.40 23.46 -1.79
C ILE A 188 -1.69 23.50 -0.42
N LYS A 189 -0.46 24.01 -0.36
CA LYS A 189 0.31 24.11 0.89
C LYS A 189 -0.05 25.33 1.74
N GLY A 190 -0.94 26.21 1.26
CA GLY A 190 -1.55 27.27 2.05
C GLY A 190 -0.60 28.37 2.54
N HIS A 191 0.46 28.66 1.78
CA HIS A 191 1.45 29.68 2.14
C HIS A 191 0.80 31.06 2.35
N LEU A 192 -0.23 31.41 1.56
CA LEU A 192 -0.95 32.67 1.74
C LEU A 192 -1.69 32.73 3.08
N ASP A 193 -2.33 31.64 3.52
CA ASP A 193 -3.06 31.62 4.78
C ASP A 193 -2.10 31.59 5.98
N PHE A 194 -0.98 30.88 5.85
CA PHE A 194 0.13 30.97 6.81
C PHE A 194 0.64 32.40 6.98
N ILE A 195 0.91 33.13 5.89
CA ILE A 195 1.39 34.51 5.96
C ILE A 195 0.36 35.46 6.58
N LYS A 196 -0.94 35.30 6.26
CA LYS A 196 -2.01 36.06 6.92
C LYS A 196 -2.07 35.78 8.43
N ALA A 197 -1.89 34.52 8.85
CA ALA A 197 -1.83 34.16 10.26
C ALA A 197 -0.63 34.83 10.94
N MET A 198 0.56 34.75 10.32
CA MET A 198 1.78 35.34 10.87
C MET A 198 1.71 36.86 11.01
N ALA A 199 0.95 37.56 10.15
CA ALA A 199 0.72 39.00 10.30
C ALA A 199 -0.01 39.36 11.61
N LYS A 200 -0.85 38.47 12.12
CA LYS A 200 -1.47 38.64 13.44
C LYS A 200 -0.51 38.26 14.56
N VAL A 201 0.20 37.14 14.40
CA VAL A 201 1.20 36.67 15.37
C VAL A 201 2.27 37.75 15.62
N ALA A 202 2.75 38.42 14.56
CA ALA A 202 3.76 39.47 14.66
C ALA A 202 3.35 40.68 15.53
N ARG A 203 2.05 40.88 15.78
CA ARG A 203 1.56 41.96 16.67
C ARG A 203 1.66 41.59 18.15
N GLU A 204 1.67 40.29 18.46
CA GLU A 204 1.59 39.75 19.82
C GLU A 204 2.90 39.08 20.25
N VAL A 205 3.72 38.64 19.30
CA VAL A 205 4.94 37.88 19.53
C VAL A 205 6.16 38.75 19.21
N PRO A 206 6.85 39.30 20.22
CA PRO A 206 8.09 40.03 19.99
C PRO A 206 9.14 39.10 19.41
N ARG A 207 10.00 39.64 18.53
CA ARG A 207 11.13 38.90 17.91
C ARG A 207 10.70 37.62 17.15
N LEU A 208 9.53 37.66 16.53
CA LEU A 208 9.09 36.62 15.60
C LEU A 208 10.05 36.52 14.41
N LYS A 209 10.38 35.30 14.00
CA LYS A 209 11.02 34.98 12.73
C LYS A 209 10.18 33.94 11.98
N ILE A 210 9.99 34.16 10.69
CA ILE A 210 9.14 33.36 9.82
C ILE A 210 10.02 32.68 8.78
N TRP A 211 10.05 31.36 8.77
CA TRP A 211 10.86 30.58 7.83
C TRP A 211 9.97 29.88 6.80
N ILE A 212 10.21 30.15 5.52
CA ILE A 212 9.57 29.45 4.40
C ILE A 212 10.62 28.57 3.75
N VAL A 213 10.45 27.26 3.91
CA VAL A 213 11.41 26.26 3.44
C VAL A 213 10.80 25.42 2.33
N GLY A 214 11.47 25.40 1.18
CA GLY A 214 11.00 24.83 -0.08
C GLY A 214 10.92 25.89 -1.17
N ASP A 215 10.64 25.45 -2.39
CA ASP A 215 10.51 26.33 -3.55
C ASP A 215 9.26 26.01 -4.38
N ALA A 216 8.90 26.92 -5.28
CA ALA A 216 7.89 26.68 -6.28
C ALA A 216 8.48 25.85 -7.44
N PRO A 217 7.74 24.86 -7.97
CA PRO A 217 8.10 24.31 -9.28
C PRO A 217 7.96 25.42 -10.34
N ALA A 218 8.72 25.34 -11.44
CA ALA A 218 8.71 26.34 -12.51
C ALA A 218 7.30 26.73 -13.01
N SER A 219 6.36 25.78 -13.02
CA SER A 219 4.95 26.02 -13.39
C SER A 219 4.14 26.84 -12.38
N ARG A 220 4.73 27.24 -11.24
CA ARG A 220 4.09 27.92 -10.12
C ARG A 220 4.89 29.12 -9.60
N GLU A 221 5.85 29.64 -10.35
CA GLU A 221 6.66 30.78 -9.92
C GLU A 221 5.82 32.02 -9.59
N ALA A 222 4.80 32.32 -10.41
CA ALA A 222 3.84 33.40 -10.15
C ALA A 222 3.12 33.28 -8.79
N TYR A 223 2.91 32.05 -8.30
CA TYR A 223 2.34 31.86 -6.97
C TYR A 223 3.35 32.22 -5.87
N LYS A 224 4.62 31.88 -6.02
CA LYS A 224 5.68 32.29 -5.08
C LYS A 224 5.85 33.81 -5.05
N GLU A 225 5.81 34.46 -6.21
CA GLU A 225 5.79 35.92 -6.30
C GLU A 225 4.60 36.51 -5.51
N SER A 226 3.40 35.93 -5.66
CA SER A 226 2.22 36.36 -4.89
C SER A 226 2.41 36.23 -3.37
N VAL A 227 3.13 35.20 -2.91
CA VAL A 227 3.47 35.02 -1.49
C VAL A 227 4.46 36.10 -1.03
N GLN A 228 5.49 36.39 -1.83
CA GLN A 228 6.48 37.44 -1.52
C GLN A 228 5.85 38.84 -1.50
N VAL A 229 4.95 39.14 -2.44
CA VAL A 229 4.18 40.39 -2.46
C VAL A 229 3.30 40.51 -1.21
N LEU A 230 2.64 39.43 -0.79
CA LEU A 230 1.83 39.42 0.43
C LEU A 230 2.68 39.69 1.68
N VAL A 231 3.86 39.07 1.79
CA VAL A 231 4.81 39.31 2.89
C VAL A 231 5.17 40.80 2.98
N LYS A 232 5.50 41.44 1.84
CA LYS A 232 5.80 42.88 1.79
C LYS A 232 4.58 43.72 2.18
N ARG A 233 3.41 43.43 1.61
CA ARG A 233 2.17 44.18 1.86
C ARG A 233 1.72 44.13 3.33
N LEU A 234 1.97 43.02 4.01
CA LEU A 234 1.66 42.86 5.43
C LEU A 234 2.78 43.33 6.37
N GLY A 235 3.86 43.92 5.83
CA GLY A 235 4.98 44.44 6.62
C GLY A 235 5.90 43.39 7.24
N LEU A 236 5.82 42.12 6.81
CA LEU A 236 6.55 40.99 7.39
C LEU A 236 7.93 40.74 6.78
N TRP A 237 8.36 41.57 5.83
CA TRP A 237 9.60 41.36 5.07
C TRP A 237 10.86 41.32 5.94
N HIS A 238 10.88 42.08 7.04
CA HIS A 238 12.03 42.18 7.96
C HIS A 238 12.19 40.96 8.88
N CYS A 239 11.15 40.13 8.98
CA CYS A 239 11.13 38.94 9.82
C CYS A 239 10.86 37.65 9.04
N THR A 240 10.78 37.70 7.70
CA THR A 240 10.52 36.52 6.86
C THR A 240 11.73 36.15 6.03
N GLU A 241 12.11 34.87 6.09
CA GLU A 241 13.21 34.29 5.32
C GLU A 241 12.71 33.19 4.39
N PHE A 242 13.03 33.31 3.10
CA PHE A 242 12.80 32.26 2.10
C PHE A 242 14.09 31.45 1.95
N LEU A 243 14.13 30.25 2.52
CA LEU A 243 15.34 29.41 2.57
C LEU A 243 15.52 28.54 1.32
N GLY A 244 14.57 28.56 0.39
CA GLY A 244 14.60 27.73 -0.82
C GLY A 244 14.54 26.22 -0.50
N THR A 245 14.92 25.39 -1.47
CA THR A 245 14.95 23.94 -1.28
C THR A 245 16.21 23.52 -0.51
N THR A 246 16.04 22.84 0.63
CA THR A 246 17.16 22.26 1.41
C THR A 246 17.01 20.75 1.58
N ARG A 247 18.16 20.07 1.69
CA ARG A 247 18.25 18.64 2.02
C ARG A 247 18.39 18.40 3.53
N ASP A 248 18.79 19.42 4.28
CA ASP A 248 19.04 19.33 5.72
C ASP A 248 17.83 19.83 6.53
N ILE A 249 16.72 19.10 6.37
CA ILE A 249 15.50 19.32 7.16
C ILE A 249 15.75 19.14 8.67
N PRO A 250 16.57 18.18 9.15
CA PRO A 250 16.92 18.10 10.57
C PRO A 250 17.52 19.42 11.11
N ALA A 251 18.47 20.04 10.40
CA ALA A 251 19.05 21.32 10.84
C ALA A 251 18.04 22.47 10.84
N VAL A 252 17.08 22.49 9.90
CA VAL A 252 15.97 23.45 9.94
C VAL A 252 15.13 23.23 11.20
N LEU A 253 14.68 22.00 11.44
CA LEU A 253 13.83 21.67 12.58
C LEU A 253 14.53 21.82 13.93
N SER A 254 15.87 21.73 13.99
CA SER A 254 16.61 22.00 15.22
C SER A 254 16.57 23.48 15.63
N HIS A 255 16.26 24.37 14.69
CA HIS A 255 16.19 25.82 14.91
C HIS A 255 14.75 26.36 14.99
N LEU A 256 13.75 25.59 14.59
CA LEU A 256 12.35 25.99 14.71
C LEU A 256 11.83 25.78 16.13
N ASP A 257 11.10 26.78 16.63
CA ASP A 257 10.31 26.69 17.86
C ASP A 257 8.91 26.13 17.58
N LEU A 258 8.40 26.32 16.37
CA LEU A 258 7.09 25.83 15.96
C LEU A 258 7.00 25.56 14.46
N LEU A 259 6.41 24.43 14.08
CA LEU A 259 6.05 24.13 12.70
C LEU A 259 4.57 24.41 12.47
N VAL A 260 4.26 25.07 11.34
CA VAL A 260 2.88 25.18 10.84
C VAL A 260 2.72 24.39 9.54
N LEU A 261 1.74 23.47 9.53
CA LEU A 261 1.23 22.85 8.31
C LEU A 261 -0.09 23.49 7.90
N ALA A 262 -0.04 24.40 6.92
CA ALA A 262 -1.19 25.19 6.47
C ALA A 262 -1.94 24.56 5.28
N THR A 263 -1.87 23.24 5.07
CA THR A 263 -2.39 22.61 3.85
C THR A 263 -3.90 22.85 3.70
N THR A 264 -4.34 23.36 2.56
CA THR A 264 -5.73 23.80 2.35
C THR A 264 -6.65 22.69 1.85
N THR A 265 -6.08 21.64 1.25
CA THR A 265 -6.83 20.50 0.70
C THR A 265 -6.33 19.19 1.29
N HIS A 266 -6.77 18.05 0.72
CA HIS A 266 -6.39 16.74 1.24
C HIS A 266 -4.88 16.49 1.22
N GLU A 267 -4.30 16.27 2.40
CA GLU A 267 -2.93 15.79 2.61
C GLU A 267 -2.96 14.26 2.76
N ALA A 268 -2.03 13.56 2.12
CA ALA A 268 -2.04 12.09 2.17
C ALA A 268 -1.54 11.57 3.52
N PHE A 269 -0.50 12.18 4.09
CA PHE A 269 0.07 11.82 5.39
C PHE A 269 0.51 13.07 6.15
N GLY A 270 1.49 13.81 5.60
CA GLY A 270 2.13 14.93 6.31
C GLY A 270 3.46 14.54 6.95
N ARG A 271 4.42 14.06 6.14
CA ARG A 271 5.75 13.59 6.61
C ARG A 271 6.47 14.60 7.52
N VAL A 272 6.41 15.88 7.18
CA VAL A 272 7.03 16.97 7.95
C VAL A 272 6.51 17.05 9.38
N ILE A 273 5.26 16.64 9.65
CA ILE A 273 4.69 16.62 11.00
C ILE A 273 5.46 15.64 11.87
N VAL A 274 5.62 14.40 11.39
CA VAL A 274 6.35 13.36 12.12
C VAL A 274 7.83 13.74 12.28
N GLU A 275 8.44 14.37 11.27
CA GLU A 275 9.83 14.88 11.35
C GLU A 275 9.96 15.98 12.42
N ALA A 276 9.02 16.92 12.49
CA ALA A 276 9.00 17.96 13.52
C ALA A 276 8.76 17.38 14.92
N GLN A 277 7.79 16.49 15.07
CA GLN A 277 7.49 15.81 16.33
C GLN A 277 8.67 14.96 16.82
N ALA A 278 9.38 14.25 15.92
CA ALA A 278 10.62 13.54 16.23
C ALA A 278 11.71 14.48 16.77
N SER A 279 11.79 15.67 16.17
CA SER A 279 12.77 16.70 16.53
C SER A 279 12.39 17.49 17.79
N GLY A 280 11.24 17.21 18.42
CA GLY A 280 10.74 17.96 19.57
C GLY A 280 10.14 19.33 19.24
N VAL A 281 9.73 19.56 17.99
CA VAL A 281 9.08 20.80 17.56
C VAL A 281 7.55 20.65 17.66
N PRO A 282 6.86 21.49 18.45
CA PRO A 282 5.39 21.57 18.47
C PRO A 282 4.83 21.89 17.09
N VAL A 283 3.64 21.33 16.79
CA VAL A 283 3.00 21.47 15.47
C VAL A 283 1.61 22.07 15.60
N VAL A 284 1.34 23.09 14.79
CA VAL A 284 -0.01 23.55 14.43
C VAL A 284 -0.30 23.07 13.01
N ALA A 285 -1.41 22.39 12.78
CA ALA A 285 -1.74 21.87 11.46
C ALA A 285 -3.22 22.05 11.11
N THR A 286 -3.51 22.15 9.82
CA THR A 286 -4.89 22.10 9.34
C THR A 286 -5.46 20.68 9.46
N ARG A 287 -6.73 20.57 9.85
CA ARG A 287 -7.46 19.31 10.04
C ARG A 287 -7.86 18.70 8.70
N VAL A 288 -6.88 18.20 7.93
CA VAL A 288 -7.09 17.66 6.58
C VAL A 288 -6.48 16.29 6.38
N GLY A 289 -7.19 15.40 5.68
CA GLY A 289 -6.64 14.14 5.17
C GLY A 289 -5.95 13.29 6.25
N GLY A 290 -4.73 12.83 5.97
CA GLY A 290 -3.94 11.98 6.88
C GLY A 290 -3.33 12.71 8.07
N VAL A 291 -3.48 14.04 8.18
CA VAL A 291 -2.96 14.82 9.32
C VAL A 291 -3.61 14.38 10.63
N VAL A 292 -4.91 14.06 10.60
CA VAL A 292 -5.68 13.64 11.78
C VAL A 292 -5.33 12.25 12.27
N ASP A 293 -4.65 11.44 11.44
CA ASP A 293 -4.12 10.15 11.89
C ASP A 293 -2.85 10.37 12.75
N ILE A 294 -2.10 11.44 12.47
CA ILE A 294 -0.83 11.77 13.16
C ILE A 294 -1.09 12.58 14.42
N ILE A 295 -1.83 13.69 14.30
CA ILE A 295 -2.06 14.63 15.40
C ILE A 295 -3.37 14.32 16.11
N GLU A 296 -3.26 14.00 17.39
CA GLU A 296 -4.34 14.12 18.37
C GLU A 296 -4.37 15.54 18.92
N ASP A 297 -5.48 16.23 18.65
CA ASP A 297 -5.69 17.63 18.98
C ASP A 297 -5.53 17.90 20.49
N GLU A 298 -4.88 19.01 20.82
CA GLU A 298 -4.51 19.45 22.17
C GLU A 298 -3.64 18.48 23.00
N LYS A 299 -3.26 17.33 22.42
CA LYS A 299 -2.41 16.32 23.07
C LYS A 299 -1.03 16.22 22.43
N THR A 300 -0.96 16.17 21.11
CA THR A 300 0.28 15.95 20.32
C THR A 300 0.53 17.04 19.26
N GLY A 301 -0.35 18.03 19.21
CA GLY A 301 -0.32 19.20 18.34
C GLY A 301 -1.65 19.95 18.46
N LEU A 302 -1.80 21.05 17.73
CA LEU A 302 -3.07 21.79 17.63
C LEU A 302 -3.62 21.68 16.20
N LEU A 303 -4.91 21.40 16.07
CA LEU A 303 -5.61 21.28 14.80
C LEU A 303 -6.58 22.44 14.55
N VAL A 304 -6.42 23.10 13.41
CA VAL A 304 -7.29 24.21 12.98
C VAL A 304 -8.02 23.87 11.67
N ALA A 305 -9.10 24.59 11.36
CA ALA A 305 -9.79 24.41 10.07
C ALA A 305 -8.91 24.88 8.89
N PRO A 306 -8.96 24.21 7.73
CA PRO A 306 -8.26 24.68 6.53
C PRO A 306 -8.77 26.04 6.08
N GLY A 307 -7.86 26.97 5.73
CA GLY A 307 -8.18 28.35 5.34
C GLY A 307 -8.46 29.31 6.50
N ASP A 308 -8.62 28.80 7.72
CA ASP A 308 -8.84 29.61 8.91
C ASP A 308 -7.51 30.10 9.51
N HIS A 309 -6.99 31.17 8.90
CA HIS A 309 -5.77 31.84 9.34
C HIS A 309 -5.94 32.57 10.70
N ASN A 310 -7.17 32.78 11.18
CA ASN A 310 -7.42 33.40 12.49
C ASN A 310 -7.15 32.39 13.60
N SER A 311 -7.82 31.23 13.55
CA SER A 311 -7.59 30.13 14.49
C SER A 311 -6.14 29.65 14.43
N MET A 312 -5.52 29.67 13.25
CA MET A 312 -4.09 29.36 13.10
C MET A 312 -3.21 30.33 13.89
N ALA A 313 -3.45 31.64 13.78
CA ALA A 313 -2.69 32.64 14.53
C ALA A 313 -2.89 32.49 16.05
N GLU A 314 -4.14 32.26 16.48
CA GLU A 314 -4.48 32.03 17.89
C GLU A 314 -3.76 30.80 18.46
N ALA A 315 -3.71 29.70 17.70
CA ALA A 315 -2.98 28.49 18.10
C ALA A 315 -1.47 28.74 18.25
N VAL A 316 -0.87 29.52 17.33
CA VAL A 316 0.55 29.89 17.42
C VAL A 316 0.81 30.79 18.63
N ILE A 317 -0.03 31.79 18.86
CA ILE A 317 0.07 32.70 20.02
C ILE A 317 -0.11 31.92 21.32
N LYS A 318 -1.05 30.95 21.38
CA LYS A 318 -1.28 30.08 22.54
C LYS A 318 -0.01 29.33 22.92
N ILE A 319 0.69 28.72 21.95
CA ILE A 319 1.95 28.01 22.21
C ILE A 319 3.08 28.96 22.58
N PHE A 320 3.14 30.16 21.99
CA PHE A 320 4.15 31.15 22.35
C PHE A 320 4.01 31.64 23.81
N LYS A 321 2.77 31.93 24.24
CA LYS A 321 2.45 32.45 25.58
C LYS A 321 2.52 31.37 26.67
N ASP A 322 2.18 30.12 26.34
CA ASP A 322 2.22 28.98 27.27
C ASP A 322 3.34 27.99 26.88
N ASN A 323 4.52 28.19 27.45
CA ASN A 323 5.68 27.32 27.22
C ASN A 323 5.42 25.89 27.69
N SER A 324 4.62 25.71 28.74
CA SER A 324 4.29 24.40 29.29
C SER A 324 3.43 23.58 28.33
N LEU A 325 2.51 24.26 27.62
CA LEU A 325 1.73 23.64 26.54
C LEU A 325 2.66 23.16 25.42
N GLY A 326 3.56 24.01 24.93
CA GLY A 326 4.51 23.64 23.87
C GLY A 326 5.34 22.41 24.24
N LEU A 327 5.90 22.39 25.45
CA LEU A 327 6.67 21.24 25.97
C LEU A 327 5.82 19.97 26.03
N ARG A 328 4.61 20.05 26.61
CA ARG A 328 3.69 18.92 26.74
C ARG A 328 3.29 18.35 25.38
N LEU A 329 2.95 19.20 24.41
CA LEU A 329 2.62 18.78 23.05
C LEU A 329 3.79 18.06 22.39
N ALA A 330 5.01 18.61 22.48
CA ALA A 330 6.21 18.03 21.89
C ALA A 330 6.58 16.67 22.52
N GLN A 331 6.50 16.55 23.84
CA GLN A 331 6.81 15.29 24.55
C GLN A 331 5.82 14.18 24.20
N ASN A 332 4.52 14.46 24.25
CA ASN A 332 3.48 13.50 23.89
C ASN A 332 3.59 13.08 22.42
N ALA A 333 3.84 14.04 21.54
CA ALA A 333 4.04 13.77 20.12
C ALA A 333 5.27 12.90 19.86
N TYR A 334 6.41 13.20 20.51
CA TYR A 334 7.61 12.41 20.39
C TYR A 334 7.41 10.97 20.86
N LYS A 335 6.72 10.77 21.99
CA LYS A 335 6.36 9.44 22.50
C LYS A 335 5.56 8.66 21.44
N LYS A 336 4.51 9.26 20.89
CA LYS A 336 3.71 8.65 19.82
C LYS A 336 4.54 8.33 18.58
N VAL A 337 5.40 9.25 18.13
CA VAL A 337 6.29 9.02 16.98
C VAL A 337 7.24 7.85 17.21
N LYS A 338 7.83 7.74 18.40
CA LYS A 338 8.70 6.64 18.76
C LYS A 338 7.96 5.30 18.75
N GLU A 339 6.70 5.27 19.18
CA GLU A 339 5.89 4.05 19.27
C GLU A 339 5.26 3.65 17.92
N GLU A 340 4.91 4.60 17.05
CA GLU A 340 4.06 4.36 15.88
C GLU A 340 4.68 4.69 14.51
N TYR A 341 5.67 5.57 14.45
CA TYR A 341 6.18 6.15 13.20
C TYR A 341 7.70 6.02 13.04
N ASN A 342 8.35 5.04 13.68
CA ASN A 342 9.78 4.77 13.48
C ASN A 342 10.04 3.83 12.28
N VAL A 343 11.25 3.86 11.72
CA VAL A 343 11.63 3.09 10.52
C VAL A 343 11.56 1.59 10.79
N GLN A 344 11.98 1.13 11.96
CA GLN A 344 12.00 -0.28 12.33
C GLN A 344 10.58 -0.88 12.28
N LEU A 345 9.58 -0.14 12.77
CA LEU A 345 8.18 -0.55 12.74
C LEU A 345 7.61 -0.55 11.32
N LEU A 346 7.95 0.45 10.49
CA LEU A 346 7.57 0.46 9.07
C LEU A 346 8.10 -0.78 8.34
N VAL A 347 9.37 -1.11 8.55
CA VAL A 347 10.02 -2.27 7.94
C VAL A 347 9.36 -3.55 8.42
N LYS A 348 9.16 -3.71 9.73
CA LYS A 348 8.48 -4.86 10.33
C LYS A 348 7.09 -5.07 9.72
N ARG A 349 6.23 -4.03 9.72
CA ARG A 349 4.87 -4.10 9.15
C ARG A 349 4.88 -4.39 7.65
N THR A 350 5.88 -3.88 6.92
CA THR A 350 6.02 -4.14 5.49
C THR A 350 6.41 -5.60 5.23
N LEU A 351 7.32 -6.16 6.03
CA LEU A 351 7.70 -7.57 5.98
C LEU A 351 6.55 -8.49 6.36
N GLU A 352 5.74 -8.11 7.35
CA GLU A 352 4.51 -8.82 7.70
C GLU A 352 3.52 -8.83 6.52
N ALA A 353 3.32 -7.69 5.85
CA ALA A 353 2.47 -7.61 4.66
C ALA A 353 3.01 -8.46 3.49
N TYR A 354 4.33 -8.56 3.36
CA TYR A 354 5.01 -9.41 2.38
C TYR A 354 4.81 -10.89 2.68
N GLN A 355 5.06 -11.29 3.92
CA GLN A 355 4.87 -12.66 4.38
C GLN A 355 3.40 -13.08 4.23
N ASP A 356 2.48 -12.23 4.67
CA ASP A 356 1.03 -12.42 4.54
C ASP A 356 0.57 -12.53 3.08
N ALA A 357 1.26 -11.87 2.14
CA ALA A 357 0.98 -12.02 0.71
C ALA A 357 1.54 -13.32 0.12
N LEU A 358 2.68 -13.82 0.63
CA LEU A 358 3.30 -15.08 0.22
C LEU A 358 2.59 -16.30 0.77
N SER A 359 2.06 -16.24 2.00
CA SER A 359 1.48 -17.40 2.67
C SER A 359 -0.03 -17.54 2.48
N ASN A 360 -0.79 -16.46 2.26
CA ASN A 360 -2.26 -16.56 2.20
C ASN A 360 -2.81 -16.74 0.80
N PHE A 361 -2.92 -18.01 0.41
CA PHE A 361 -3.58 -18.40 -0.82
C PHE A 361 -5.11 -18.37 -0.71
N LYS A 362 -5.75 -17.81 -1.72
CA LYS A 362 -7.17 -17.88 -1.99
C LYS A 362 -7.38 -18.86 -3.12
N ILE A 363 -8.16 -19.89 -2.85
CA ILE A 363 -8.33 -21.02 -3.74
C ILE A 363 -9.78 -21.04 -4.18
N LEU A 364 -10.00 -21.10 -5.49
CA LEU A 364 -11.32 -21.27 -6.09
C LEU A 364 -11.45 -22.72 -6.55
N ILE A 365 -12.31 -23.50 -5.91
CA ILE A 365 -12.71 -24.82 -6.38
C ILE A 365 -13.96 -24.63 -7.25
N ILE A 366 -13.97 -25.17 -8.48
CA ILE A 366 -15.12 -25.10 -9.38
C ILE A 366 -15.74 -26.49 -9.53
N LYS A 367 -16.96 -26.67 -9.01
CA LYS A 367 -17.77 -27.90 -9.15
C LYS A 367 -19.25 -27.55 -8.99
N PHE A 368 -20.01 -27.55 -10.08
CA PHE A 368 -21.42 -27.13 -10.09
C PHE A 368 -22.35 -28.15 -10.77
N SER A 369 -21.93 -29.42 -10.78
CA SER A 369 -22.66 -30.58 -11.26
C SER A 369 -23.81 -30.98 -10.33
N SER A 370 -24.42 -32.14 -10.58
CA SER A 370 -25.45 -32.72 -9.70
C SER A 370 -24.93 -32.91 -8.27
N LEU A 371 -25.85 -33.04 -7.31
CA LEU A 371 -25.49 -33.27 -5.90
C LEU A 371 -24.58 -34.50 -5.73
N GLY A 372 -24.89 -35.62 -6.41
CA GLY A 372 -24.07 -36.84 -6.36
C GLY A 372 -22.62 -36.58 -6.75
N ASP A 373 -22.39 -35.93 -7.90
CA ASP A 373 -21.03 -35.60 -8.37
C ASP A 373 -20.27 -34.65 -7.43
N VAL A 374 -20.99 -33.76 -6.74
CA VAL A 374 -20.40 -32.83 -5.76
C VAL A 374 -19.99 -33.59 -4.49
N ILE A 375 -20.81 -34.54 -4.04
CA ILE A 375 -20.47 -35.43 -2.92
C ILE A 375 -19.20 -36.23 -3.26
N LEU A 376 -19.07 -36.76 -4.48
CA LEU A 376 -17.83 -37.43 -4.90
C LEU A 376 -16.59 -36.53 -4.89
N SER A 377 -16.75 -35.21 -4.79
CA SER A 377 -15.65 -34.24 -4.74
C SER A 377 -15.26 -33.83 -3.32
N THR A 378 -15.94 -34.32 -2.28
CA THR A 378 -15.67 -33.98 -0.87
C THR A 378 -14.28 -34.43 -0.43
N ALA A 379 -13.85 -35.64 -0.80
CA ALA A 379 -12.49 -36.14 -0.56
C ALA A 379 -11.42 -35.19 -1.14
N ALA A 380 -11.62 -34.77 -2.39
CA ALA A 380 -10.73 -33.80 -3.04
C ALA A 380 -10.72 -32.45 -2.30
N ILE A 381 -11.89 -31.95 -1.88
CA ILE A 381 -12.01 -30.69 -1.13
C ILE A 381 -11.30 -30.80 0.23
N ARG A 382 -11.44 -31.94 0.94
CA ARG A 382 -10.74 -32.21 2.19
C ARG A 382 -9.23 -32.23 2.00
N ALA A 383 -8.74 -32.97 1.01
CA ALA A 383 -7.30 -33.05 0.72
C ALA A 383 -6.71 -31.68 0.34
N ILE A 384 -7.46 -30.87 -0.41
CA ILE A 384 -7.07 -29.47 -0.70
C ILE A 384 -7.01 -28.66 0.61
N ARG A 385 -7.97 -28.82 1.53
CA ARG A 385 -7.93 -28.16 2.84
C ARG A 385 -6.73 -28.61 3.69
N GLU A 386 -6.36 -29.88 3.67
CA GLU A 386 -5.20 -30.38 4.40
C GLU A 386 -3.90 -29.77 3.88
N LYS A 387 -3.75 -29.66 2.54
CA LYS A 387 -2.61 -28.95 1.94
C LYS A 387 -2.64 -27.44 2.21
N PHE A 388 -3.83 -26.85 2.30
CA PHE A 388 -4.04 -25.42 2.50
C PHE A 388 -4.86 -25.15 3.76
N PRO A 389 -4.27 -25.36 4.97
CA PRO A 389 -4.98 -25.30 6.23
C PRO A 389 -5.50 -23.89 6.58
N ASN A 390 -6.53 -23.84 7.40
CA ASN A 390 -7.07 -22.58 7.90
C ASN A 390 -6.35 -22.19 9.21
N GLY A 391 -5.27 -21.40 9.14
CA GLY A 391 -4.52 -20.99 10.32
C GLY A 391 -3.21 -21.75 10.53
N TYR A 392 -2.31 -21.18 11.35
CA TYR A 392 -1.19 -21.91 11.96
C TYR A 392 -1.69 -22.84 13.08
N PRO A 393 -0.98 -23.93 13.43
CA PRO A 393 -1.10 -24.53 14.76
C PRO A 393 -0.82 -23.44 15.81
N GLU A 394 -1.59 -23.45 16.90
CA GLU A 394 -1.62 -22.39 17.91
C GLU A 394 -0.22 -22.03 18.44
N CYS A 395 0.22 -20.78 18.22
CA CYS A 395 1.27 -20.16 19.02
C CYS A 395 0.60 -19.26 20.08
N SER A 396 1.04 -19.44 21.32
CA SER A 396 0.40 -19.04 22.57
C SER A 396 0.49 -17.56 22.97
N ASP A 397 0.88 -16.63 22.08
CA ASP A 397 1.12 -15.24 22.50
C ASP A 397 -0.03 -14.29 22.11
N SER A 398 -0.87 -14.04 23.10
CA SER A 398 -1.96 -13.07 23.09
C SER A 398 -1.44 -11.66 23.40
N THR A 399 -0.98 -10.93 22.38
CA THR A 399 -0.89 -9.47 22.47
C THR A 399 -1.77 -8.82 21.40
N LYS A 400 -2.91 -8.30 21.86
CA LYS A 400 -3.86 -7.49 21.07
C LYS A 400 -3.16 -6.22 20.59
N SER A 401 -2.84 -6.13 19.30
CA SER A 401 -2.61 -4.84 18.65
C SER A 401 -3.95 -4.24 18.24
N ASN A 402 -4.18 -2.94 18.56
CA ASN A 402 -5.40 -2.18 18.21
C ASN A 402 -5.74 -2.10 16.71
N PHE A 403 -4.90 -2.67 15.85
CA PHE A 403 -5.20 -2.96 14.45
C PHE A 403 -5.13 -4.48 14.27
N GLY A 404 -6.25 -5.17 14.49
CA GLY A 404 -6.32 -6.63 14.44
C GLY A 404 -5.82 -7.18 13.11
N MET A 405 -4.61 -7.77 13.09
CA MET A 405 -4.14 -8.50 11.93
C MET A 405 -4.96 -9.78 11.78
N PRO A 406 -5.47 -10.10 10.57
CA PRO A 406 -6.04 -11.41 10.31
C PRO A 406 -4.95 -12.48 10.51
N ARG A 407 -5.26 -13.54 11.26
CA ARG A 407 -4.43 -14.76 11.31
C ARG A 407 -4.17 -15.23 9.86
N LEU A 408 -2.95 -15.67 9.57
CA LEU A 408 -2.58 -16.26 8.28
C LEU A 408 -3.53 -17.45 7.99
N ARG A 409 -4.39 -17.35 6.99
CA ARG A 409 -5.46 -18.30 6.69
C ARG A 409 -5.59 -18.47 5.18
N HIS A 410 -5.37 -19.69 4.68
CA HIS A 410 -5.76 -20.02 3.31
C HIS A 410 -7.29 -20.02 3.21
N LYS A 411 -7.83 -19.29 2.23
CA LYS A 411 -9.27 -19.20 2.01
C LYS A 411 -9.67 -20.10 0.85
N ILE A 412 -10.50 -21.10 1.09
CA ILE A 412 -11.08 -21.95 0.05
C ILE A 412 -12.51 -21.49 -0.22
N SER A 413 -12.74 -21.00 -1.43
CA SER A 413 -14.07 -20.71 -1.96
C SER A 413 -14.49 -21.81 -2.94
N ALA A 414 -15.72 -22.32 -2.81
CA ALA A 414 -16.28 -23.29 -3.75
C ALA A 414 -17.37 -22.63 -4.61
N LEU A 415 -17.24 -22.71 -5.93
CA LEU A 415 -18.26 -22.32 -6.89
C LEU A 415 -19.13 -23.54 -7.24
N THR A 416 -20.37 -23.53 -6.76
CA THR A 416 -21.32 -24.64 -6.88
C THR A 416 -22.66 -24.23 -7.49
N GLY A 417 -23.47 -25.21 -7.90
CA GLY A 417 -24.84 -25.01 -8.35
C GLY A 417 -25.83 -24.99 -7.18
N GLU A 418 -27.03 -24.46 -7.42
CA GLU A 418 -28.11 -24.39 -6.40
C GLU A 418 -28.43 -25.73 -5.73
N GLN A 419 -28.42 -26.82 -6.50
CA GLN A 419 -28.78 -28.17 -6.03
C GLN A 419 -27.83 -28.72 -4.97
N ALA A 420 -26.56 -28.32 -5.00
CA ALA A 420 -25.53 -28.79 -4.07
C ALA A 420 -25.18 -27.76 -2.98
N LYS A 421 -25.91 -26.63 -2.94
CA LYS A 421 -25.68 -25.54 -1.98
C LYS A 421 -25.70 -26.05 -0.55
N ASN A 422 -26.77 -26.75 -0.16
CA ASN A 422 -26.98 -27.16 1.23
C ASN A 422 -25.93 -28.19 1.69
N ALA A 423 -25.50 -29.08 0.79
CA ALA A 423 -24.49 -30.09 1.10
C ALA A 423 -23.09 -29.49 1.34
N LEU A 424 -22.73 -28.44 0.61
CA LEU A 424 -21.42 -27.78 0.79
C LEU A 424 -21.44 -26.68 1.85
N LEU A 425 -22.61 -26.14 2.20
CA LEU A 425 -22.72 -25.08 3.21
C LEU A 425 -22.27 -25.55 4.61
N SER A 426 -22.46 -26.83 4.93
CA SER A 426 -22.04 -27.47 6.17
C SER A 426 -20.60 -28.01 6.13
N SER A 427 -19.89 -27.89 5.01
CA SER A 427 -18.55 -28.44 4.87
C SER A 427 -17.53 -27.66 5.71
N PRO A 428 -16.80 -28.29 6.66
CA PRO A 428 -15.77 -27.61 7.44
C PRO A 428 -14.52 -27.26 6.60
N HIS A 429 -14.45 -27.74 5.36
CA HIS A 429 -13.30 -27.57 4.48
C HIS A 429 -13.44 -26.35 3.55
N ILE A 430 -14.61 -25.74 3.45
CA ILE A 430 -14.90 -24.58 2.59
C ILE A 430 -15.20 -23.35 3.46
N ASP A 431 -14.51 -22.24 3.20
CA ASP A 431 -14.75 -20.98 3.95
C ASP A 431 -15.83 -20.11 3.31
N GLU A 432 -16.05 -20.26 2.01
CA GLU A 432 -16.98 -19.43 1.25
C GLU A 432 -17.65 -20.21 0.12
N LEU A 433 -18.98 -20.18 0.10
CA LEU A 433 -19.75 -20.79 -0.97
C LEU A 433 -20.21 -19.73 -1.96
N LEU A 434 -19.90 -19.92 -3.23
CA LEU A 434 -20.35 -19.09 -4.35
C LEU A 434 -21.37 -19.90 -5.15
N VAL A 435 -22.63 -19.49 -5.15
CA VAL A 435 -23.71 -20.26 -5.79
C VAL A 435 -24.07 -19.66 -7.15
N CYS A 436 -23.88 -20.45 -8.20
CA CYS A 436 -24.28 -20.13 -9.56
C CYS A 436 -25.61 -20.78 -9.94
N ASN A 437 -26.39 -20.09 -10.76
CA ASN A 437 -27.63 -20.58 -11.35
C ASN A 437 -27.68 -20.21 -12.83
N PHE A 438 -27.14 -21.12 -13.66
CA PHE A 438 -27.12 -20.97 -15.12
C PHE A 438 -28.50 -21.09 -15.79
N LYS A 439 -29.55 -21.45 -15.04
CA LYS A 439 -30.94 -21.47 -15.54
C LYS A 439 -31.65 -20.13 -15.33
N ASN A 440 -31.16 -19.28 -14.42
CA ASN A 440 -31.76 -18.00 -14.06
C ASN A 440 -30.72 -16.86 -14.10
N LYS A 441 -30.26 -16.36 -12.94
CA LYS A 441 -29.42 -15.15 -12.82
C LYS A 441 -28.10 -15.19 -13.61
N ASP A 442 -27.51 -16.38 -13.81
CA ASP A 442 -26.24 -16.57 -14.52
C ASP A 442 -26.45 -17.13 -15.94
N LYS A 443 -27.69 -17.04 -16.47
CA LYS A 443 -28.02 -17.52 -17.81
C LYS A 443 -27.38 -16.64 -18.90
N GLY A 444 -26.91 -17.30 -19.96
CA GLY A 444 -26.32 -16.64 -21.12
C GLY A 444 -24.99 -15.94 -20.85
N LEU A 445 -24.49 -15.21 -21.85
CA LEU A 445 -23.18 -14.57 -21.79
C LEU A 445 -23.13 -13.45 -20.73
N ARG A 446 -24.19 -12.65 -20.61
CA ARG A 446 -24.26 -11.54 -19.64
C ARG A 446 -24.22 -12.05 -18.19
N GLY A 447 -25.00 -13.08 -17.88
CA GLY A 447 -24.99 -13.72 -16.55
C GLY A 447 -23.62 -14.29 -16.21
N LEU A 448 -22.99 -14.98 -17.18
CA LEU A 448 -21.64 -15.53 -17.00
C LEU A 448 -20.57 -14.43 -16.78
N LEU A 449 -20.64 -13.32 -17.51
CA LEU A 449 -19.73 -12.18 -17.33
C LEU A 449 -19.93 -11.48 -15.98
N ASN A 450 -21.17 -11.40 -15.48
CA ASN A 450 -21.48 -10.89 -14.15
C ASN A 450 -20.88 -11.80 -13.07
N LEU A 451 -21.09 -13.11 -13.15
CA LEU A 451 -20.47 -14.09 -12.25
C LEU A 451 -18.94 -13.97 -12.28
N ALA A 452 -18.35 -13.90 -13.47
CA ALA A 452 -16.92 -13.69 -13.62
C ALA A 452 -16.42 -12.39 -12.98
N SER A 453 -17.20 -11.31 -13.03
CA SER A 453 -16.88 -10.05 -12.35
C SER A 453 -16.83 -10.22 -10.83
N ILE A 454 -17.76 -10.99 -10.26
CA ILE A 454 -17.74 -11.34 -8.83
C ILE A 454 -16.48 -12.15 -8.50
N LEU A 455 -16.14 -13.17 -9.30
CA LEU A 455 -14.95 -13.99 -9.09
C LEU A 455 -13.66 -13.16 -9.16
N ARG A 456 -13.55 -12.21 -10.11
CA ARG A 456 -12.39 -11.31 -10.25
C ARG A 456 -12.12 -10.50 -8.99
N LYS A 457 -13.16 -10.03 -8.31
CA LYS A 457 -13.02 -9.22 -7.08
C LYS A 457 -12.40 -10.02 -5.93
N LYS A 458 -12.56 -11.35 -5.91
CA LYS A 458 -12.03 -12.24 -4.87
C LYS A 458 -10.52 -12.43 -4.91
N ASN A 459 -9.88 -12.27 -6.08
CA ASN A 459 -8.42 -12.40 -6.28
C ASN A 459 -7.86 -13.76 -5.89
N PHE A 460 -8.42 -14.81 -6.49
CA PHE A 460 -7.92 -16.15 -6.31
C PHE A 460 -6.48 -16.27 -6.80
N ASP A 461 -5.62 -16.98 -6.07
CA ASP A 461 -4.26 -17.32 -6.49
C ASP A 461 -4.26 -18.63 -7.25
N LEU A 462 -5.10 -19.57 -6.80
CA LEU A 462 -5.33 -20.85 -7.44
C LEU A 462 -6.81 -20.97 -7.83
N SER A 463 -7.05 -21.47 -9.03
CA SER A 463 -8.33 -22.05 -9.41
C SER A 463 -8.10 -23.52 -9.71
N ILE A 464 -8.91 -24.37 -9.09
CA ILE A 464 -8.90 -25.82 -9.24
C ILE A 464 -10.23 -26.19 -9.88
N ASP A 465 -10.19 -26.51 -11.16
CA ASP A 465 -11.37 -26.88 -11.93
C ASP A 465 -11.63 -28.39 -11.83
N LEU A 466 -12.51 -28.78 -10.91
CA LEU A 466 -12.96 -30.17 -10.76
C LEU A 466 -14.17 -30.49 -11.66
N GLN A 467 -14.69 -29.49 -12.37
CA GLN A 467 -15.84 -29.60 -13.25
C GLN A 467 -15.43 -29.94 -14.69
N ASN A 468 -14.27 -29.44 -15.14
CA ASN A 468 -13.58 -29.80 -16.38
C ASN A 468 -14.41 -29.68 -17.67
N ASN A 469 -15.22 -28.62 -17.78
CA ASN A 469 -16.03 -28.35 -18.96
C ASN A 469 -15.78 -26.93 -19.51
N ARG A 470 -16.38 -26.63 -20.67
CA ARG A 470 -16.21 -25.33 -21.34
C ARG A 470 -16.51 -24.13 -20.44
N LYS A 471 -17.59 -24.19 -19.66
CA LYS A 471 -18.04 -23.07 -18.82
C LYS A 471 -17.11 -22.86 -17.63
N SER A 472 -16.69 -23.96 -17.00
CA SER A 472 -15.80 -23.93 -15.84
C SER A 472 -14.40 -23.42 -16.19
N HIS A 473 -13.81 -23.85 -17.32
CA HIS A 473 -12.54 -23.29 -17.80
C HIS A 473 -12.62 -21.80 -18.10
N LEU A 474 -13.71 -21.36 -18.74
CA LEU A 474 -13.93 -19.94 -19.01
C LEU A 474 -14.06 -19.13 -17.72
N LEU A 475 -14.80 -19.63 -16.72
CA LEU A 475 -14.93 -18.98 -15.41
C LEU A 475 -13.61 -18.98 -14.65
N SER A 476 -12.83 -20.06 -14.70
CA SER A 476 -11.49 -20.15 -14.12
C SER A 476 -10.57 -19.07 -14.73
N PHE A 477 -10.55 -18.94 -16.05
CA PHE A 477 -9.78 -17.91 -16.74
C PHE A 477 -10.26 -16.50 -16.41
N LEU A 478 -11.56 -16.26 -16.49
CA LEU A 478 -12.13 -14.94 -16.23
C LEU A 478 -12.06 -14.56 -14.76
N SER A 479 -11.88 -15.50 -13.82
CA SER A 479 -11.58 -15.20 -12.41
C SER A 479 -10.21 -14.50 -12.24
N LEU A 480 -9.37 -14.57 -13.27
CA LEU A 480 -8.00 -14.06 -13.31
C LEU A 480 -7.07 -14.73 -12.29
N ALA A 481 -7.42 -15.91 -11.78
CA ALA A 481 -6.54 -16.69 -10.93
C ALA A 481 -5.17 -16.90 -11.60
N LEU A 482 -4.09 -16.75 -10.82
CA LEU A 482 -2.73 -16.80 -11.32
C LEU A 482 -2.41 -18.21 -11.84
N ASN A 483 -2.68 -19.22 -11.03
CA ASN A 483 -2.57 -20.63 -11.38
C ASN A 483 -3.95 -21.24 -11.58
N ARG A 484 -4.18 -21.87 -12.73
CA ARG A 484 -5.46 -22.48 -13.12
C ARG A 484 -5.20 -23.93 -13.50
N TYR A 485 -5.62 -24.81 -12.61
CA TYR A 485 -5.48 -26.25 -12.67
C TYR A 485 -6.75 -26.89 -13.22
N GLY A 486 -6.59 -27.90 -14.06
CA GLY A 486 -7.69 -28.73 -14.54
C GLY A 486 -7.26 -29.67 -15.66
N TYR A 487 -8.25 -30.27 -16.30
CA TYR A 487 -8.06 -31.21 -17.39
C TYR A 487 -8.23 -30.55 -18.76
N ASP A 488 -7.39 -30.91 -19.73
CA ASP A 488 -7.54 -30.38 -21.09
C ASP A 488 -8.67 -31.09 -21.86
N ASN A 489 -9.83 -30.44 -21.95
CA ASN A 489 -10.97 -30.96 -22.72
C ASN A 489 -10.88 -30.74 -24.26
N LYS A 490 -9.68 -30.46 -24.80
CA LYS A 490 -9.39 -30.21 -26.22
C LYS A 490 -10.09 -29.00 -26.86
N LYS A 491 -10.97 -28.30 -26.15
CA LYS A 491 -11.74 -27.16 -26.66
C LYS A 491 -11.33 -25.86 -25.98
N PHE A 492 -11.42 -25.80 -24.65
CA PHE A 492 -11.05 -24.63 -23.86
C PHE A 492 -9.96 -24.91 -22.82
N GLY A 493 -9.31 -26.08 -22.87
CA GLY A 493 -8.22 -26.41 -21.96
C GLY A 493 -7.03 -25.45 -22.05
N PHE A 494 -6.82 -24.75 -23.18
CA PHE A 494 -5.76 -23.73 -23.31
C PHE A 494 -5.91 -22.54 -22.36
N LEU A 495 -7.09 -22.35 -21.78
CA LEU A 495 -7.36 -21.32 -20.77
C LEU A 495 -6.73 -21.66 -19.41
N LEU A 496 -6.44 -22.94 -19.17
CA LEU A 496 -5.70 -23.44 -18.01
C LEU A 496 -4.20 -23.38 -18.30
N ASN A 497 -3.42 -22.79 -17.39
CA ASN A 497 -1.96 -22.75 -17.53
C ASN A 497 -1.27 -23.95 -16.86
N HIS A 498 -1.98 -24.68 -16.01
CA HIS A 498 -1.56 -25.97 -15.47
C HIS A 498 -2.61 -27.01 -15.86
N ARG A 499 -2.34 -27.81 -16.89
CA ARG A 499 -3.32 -28.75 -17.43
C ARG A 499 -2.74 -30.13 -17.65
N ILE A 500 -3.53 -31.14 -17.32
CA ILE A 500 -3.27 -32.52 -17.71
C ILE A 500 -3.65 -32.64 -19.18
N LYS A 501 -2.69 -32.99 -20.03
CA LYS A 501 -2.93 -33.26 -21.45
C LYS A 501 -3.32 -34.72 -21.63
N ASP A 502 -4.43 -34.93 -22.35
CA ASP A 502 -5.15 -36.19 -22.57
C ASP A 502 -4.25 -37.41 -22.84
N GLU A 503 -4.50 -38.48 -22.09
CA GLU A 503 -4.18 -39.86 -22.45
C GLU A 503 -5.40 -40.46 -23.20
N LYS A 504 -5.20 -41.47 -24.06
CA LYS A 504 -6.26 -42.02 -24.95
C LYS A 504 -7.45 -42.70 -24.22
N ILE A 505 -7.45 -42.80 -22.89
CA ILE A 505 -8.41 -43.58 -22.11
C ILE A 505 -9.42 -42.63 -21.46
N ALA A 506 -10.72 -42.91 -21.63
CA ALA A 506 -11.78 -42.23 -20.88
C ALA A 506 -11.67 -42.62 -19.40
N LEU A 507 -11.11 -41.75 -18.59
CA LEU A 507 -10.98 -41.94 -17.15
C LEU A 507 -12.30 -41.57 -16.45
N ASP A 508 -12.59 -42.24 -15.34
CA ASP A 508 -13.76 -41.91 -14.52
C ASP A 508 -13.59 -40.55 -13.79
N PRO A 509 -14.70 -39.91 -13.37
CA PRO A 509 -14.67 -38.59 -12.76
C PRO A 509 -13.86 -38.48 -11.46
N ILE A 510 -13.62 -39.58 -10.75
CA ILE A 510 -12.84 -39.61 -9.50
C ILE A 510 -11.35 -39.66 -9.86
N THR A 511 -10.94 -40.52 -10.78
CA THR A 511 -9.56 -40.60 -11.27
C THR A 511 -9.08 -39.29 -11.89
N HIS A 512 -9.97 -38.54 -12.56
CA HIS A 512 -9.68 -37.17 -13.03
C HIS A 512 -9.29 -36.23 -11.89
N GLN A 513 -10.02 -36.28 -10.76
CA GLN A 513 -9.77 -35.41 -9.61
C GLN A 513 -8.43 -35.73 -8.97
N PHE A 514 -8.11 -37.02 -8.78
CA PHE A 514 -6.83 -37.45 -8.21
C PHE A 514 -5.62 -36.96 -9.01
N LYS A 515 -5.67 -37.03 -10.35
CA LYS A 515 -4.55 -36.52 -11.16
C LYS A 515 -4.38 -35.00 -11.02
N ILE A 516 -5.48 -34.24 -10.90
CA ILE A 516 -5.43 -32.79 -10.67
C ILE A 516 -4.81 -32.50 -9.30
N LEU A 517 -5.18 -33.27 -8.28
CA LEU A 517 -4.60 -33.17 -6.94
C LEU A 517 -3.10 -33.50 -6.94
N LYS A 518 -2.66 -34.49 -7.72
CA LYS A 518 -1.24 -34.80 -7.89
C LYS A 518 -0.43 -33.65 -8.48
N MET A 519 -1.00 -32.86 -9.40
CA MET A 519 -0.34 -31.62 -9.89
C MET A 519 -0.15 -30.55 -8.82
N LEU A 520 -0.93 -30.66 -7.74
CA LEU A 520 -0.82 -29.84 -6.55
C LEU A 520 -0.06 -30.60 -5.45
N ASP A 521 0.80 -31.58 -5.75
CA ASP A 521 1.51 -32.41 -4.77
C ASP A 521 0.64 -32.93 -3.62
N ILE A 522 -0.61 -33.31 -3.93
CA ILE A 522 -1.53 -33.97 -3.01
C ILE A 522 -1.64 -35.42 -3.49
N ASP A 523 -1.16 -36.34 -2.66
CA ASP A 523 -1.18 -37.78 -2.95
C ASP A 523 -2.22 -38.45 -2.04
N LEU A 524 -3.35 -38.83 -2.62
CA LEU A 524 -4.41 -39.55 -1.91
C LEU A 524 -4.11 -41.05 -2.00
N LYS A 525 -3.83 -41.67 -0.84
CA LYS A 525 -3.32 -43.05 -0.75
C LYS A 525 -4.37 -44.14 -0.99
N ASP A 526 -5.67 -43.82 -1.05
CA ASP A 526 -6.71 -44.83 -1.32
C ASP A 526 -7.87 -44.31 -2.19
N PRO A 527 -8.15 -44.94 -3.36
CA PRO A 527 -9.27 -44.62 -4.23
C PRO A 527 -10.69 -44.87 -3.64
N ARG A 528 -10.80 -45.59 -2.51
CA ARG A 528 -12.07 -46.08 -1.94
C ARG A 528 -12.35 -45.64 -0.50
N LEU A 529 -11.38 -45.11 0.25
CA LEU A 529 -11.54 -44.86 1.69
C LEU A 529 -12.05 -43.46 2.10
N GLU A 530 -12.51 -42.63 1.16
CA GLU A 530 -12.93 -41.24 1.48
C GLU A 530 -14.28 -40.82 0.86
N LEU A 531 -15.15 -41.77 0.51
CA LEU A 531 -16.52 -41.51 0.04
C LEU A 531 -17.55 -41.51 1.16
#